data_AF-A0A924C9U6-F1
#
_entry.id   AF-A0A924C9U6-F1
#
_cell.length_a   1.000
_cell.length_b   1.000
_cell.length_c   1.000
_cell.angle_alpha   90.00
_cell.angle_beta   90.00
_cell.angle_gamma   90.00
#
_symmetry.space_group_name_H-M   'P 1'
#
loop_
_entity.id
_entity.type
_entity.pdbx_description
1 polymer ?
#
loop_
_entity_poly.entity_id
_entity_poly.type
_entity_poly.pdbx_seq_one_letter_code
_entity_poly.pdbx_strand_id
1 'polypeptide(L)'
;MPSTNADRPLTPAEIALVDSVFGAALDPAQTSVRHRKFWMFHPFWVTMAPDGHIWCHPNGFDWCADYAAEPLGMRAHFVHEMVHVWQVQQGRNLIITRPPLARYGYVLALGKPFSRYGVEQQACIVADAYRRRERGDIAGLVPYGAILPFGDWGA
;
A
#
# COMPACT_ATOMS: atom_id res chain seq x y z
N MET A 1 21.96 -24.00 -1.43
CA MET A 1 20.92 -23.11 -2.00
C MET A 1 20.34 -22.33 -0.85
N PRO A 2 20.46 -20.99 -0.77
CA PRO A 2 19.93 -20.31 0.39
C PRO A 2 18.40 -20.26 0.26
N SER A 3 17.75 -21.03 1.11
CA SER A 3 16.36 -20.85 1.51
C SER A 3 16.17 -19.45 2.08
N THR A 4 15.46 -18.55 1.39
CA THR A 4 15.11 -17.22 1.92
C THR A 4 13.61 -17.10 2.20
N ASN A 5 13.14 -17.93 3.15
CA ASN A 5 11.95 -17.65 3.96
C ASN A 5 12.31 -16.56 4.99
N ALA A 6 12.63 -15.35 4.53
CA ALA A 6 13.09 -14.30 5.44
C ALA A 6 12.03 -13.21 5.53
N ASP A 7 11.31 -13.20 6.65
CA ASP A 7 10.69 -11.97 7.13
C ASP A 7 11.79 -10.91 7.26
N ARG A 8 11.55 -9.70 6.73
CA ARG A 8 12.53 -8.62 6.73
C ARG A 8 11.90 -7.29 7.12
N PRO A 9 12.64 -6.38 7.78
CA PRO A 9 12.22 -4.99 7.88
C PRO A 9 12.19 -4.33 6.48
N LEU A 10 11.59 -3.14 6.41
CA LEU A 10 11.67 -2.31 5.21
C LEU A 10 13.14 -1.89 4.95
N THR A 11 13.52 -1.86 3.68
CA THR A 11 14.83 -1.36 3.26
C THR A 11 14.91 0.16 3.46
N PRO A 12 16.10 0.77 3.53
CA PRO A 12 16.22 2.23 3.56
C PRO A 12 15.54 2.92 2.37
N ALA A 13 15.57 2.30 1.19
CA ALA A 13 14.92 2.83 -0.01
C ALA A 13 13.37 2.73 0.07
N GLU A 14 12.84 1.63 0.61
CA GLU A 14 11.41 1.49 0.91
C GLU A 14 10.94 2.49 1.96
N ILE A 15 11.73 2.72 3.01
CA ILE A 15 11.46 3.73 4.04
C ILE A 15 11.38 5.12 3.40
N ALA A 16 12.33 5.48 2.54
CA ALA A 16 12.30 6.75 1.82
C ALA A 16 11.08 6.87 0.89
N LEU A 17 10.70 5.78 0.22
CA LEU A 17 9.48 5.72 -0.60
C LEU A 17 8.23 5.97 0.25
N VAL A 18 8.12 5.27 1.40
CA VAL A 18 7.02 5.44 2.36
C VAL A 18 6.96 6.88 2.86
N ASP A 19 8.08 7.45 3.29
CA ASP A 19 8.15 8.84 3.76
C ASP A 19 7.71 9.83 2.67
N SER A 20 8.10 9.59 1.41
CA SER A 20 7.67 10.43 0.27
C SER A 20 6.16 10.42 -0.01
N VAL A 21 5.44 9.41 0.50
CA VAL A 21 4.00 9.21 0.23
C VAL A 21 3.17 9.56 1.46
N PHE A 22 3.59 9.08 2.63
CA PHE A 22 2.83 9.14 3.87
C PHE A 22 3.36 10.19 4.85
N GLY A 23 4.63 10.58 4.72
CA GLY A 23 5.33 11.41 5.70
C GLY A 23 5.15 10.87 7.12
N ALA A 24 4.92 11.79 8.06
CA ALA A 24 4.70 11.46 9.48
C ALA A 24 3.39 10.69 9.78
N ALA A 25 2.52 10.44 8.79
CA ALA A 25 1.25 9.74 9.01
C ALA A 25 1.43 8.23 9.23
N LEU A 26 2.55 7.65 8.82
CA LEU A 26 2.85 6.23 8.87
C LEU A 26 4.26 6.03 9.46
N ASP A 27 4.37 5.22 10.51
CA ASP A 27 5.67 4.82 11.08
C ASP A 27 6.18 3.53 10.40
N PRO A 28 7.18 3.60 9.49
CA PRO A 28 7.67 2.43 8.77
C PRO A 28 8.42 1.43 9.67
N ALA A 29 8.87 1.84 10.87
CA ALA A 29 9.57 0.95 11.79
C ALA A 29 8.65 -0.13 12.39
N GLN A 30 7.33 0.11 12.38
CA GLN A 30 6.33 -0.84 12.88
C GLN A 30 5.91 -1.88 11.82
N THR A 31 6.55 -1.89 10.65
CA THR A 31 6.16 -2.73 9.51
C THR A 31 7.31 -3.60 9.01
N SER A 32 6.95 -4.77 8.51
CA SER A 32 7.89 -5.71 7.89
C SER A 32 7.23 -6.43 6.73
N VAL A 33 8.05 -6.96 5.83
CA VAL A 33 7.64 -7.83 4.72
C VAL A 33 7.86 -9.27 5.15
N ARG A 34 6.80 -10.08 5.14
CA ARG A 34 6.78 -11.46 5.62
C ARG A 34 6.62 -12.41 4.44
N HIS A 35 7.61 -13.26 4.20
CA HIS A 35 7.57 -14.25 3.11
C HIS A 35 6.94 -15.56 3.58
N ARG A 36 5.66 -15.50 3.93
CA ARG A 36 4.89 -16.62 4.48
C ARG A 36 3.39 -16.38 4.34
N LYS A 37 2.62 -17.46 4.51
CA LYS A 37 1.16 -17.35 4.55
C LYS A 37 0.71 -16.61 5.81
N PHE A 38 -0.23 -15.68 5.68
CA PHE A 38 -0.92 -15.07 6.82
C PHE A 38 -1.78 -16.11 7.59
N TRP A 39 -2.52 -16.94 6.83
CA TRP A 39 -3.35 -18.03 7.36
C TRP A 39 -3.31 -19.25 6.42
N MET A 40 -3.92 -20.38 6.81
CA MET A 40 -3.83 -21.64 6.06
C MET A 40 -4.32 -21.54 4.59
N PHE A 41 -5.38 -20.76 4.36
CA PHE A 41 -6.02 -20.58 3.05
C PHE A 41 -5.59 -19.29 2.32
N HIS A 42 -4.40 -18.76 2.60
CA HIS A 42 -3.89 -17.55 1.95
C HIS A 42 -3.71 -17.88 0.46
N PRO A 43 -4.46 -17.27 -0.48
CA PRO A 43 -4.29 -17.57 -1.90
C PRO A 43 -2.92 -17.09 -2.37
N PHE A 44 -2.27 -17.84 -3.26
CA PHE A 44 -0.89 -17.53 -3.64
C PHE A 44 -0.71 -16.27 -4.49
N TRP A 45 -1.80 -15.80 -5.14
CA TRP A 45 -1.83 -14.61 -5.98
C TRP A 45 -2.25 -13.35 -5.22
N VAL A 46 -2.32 -13.41 -3.89
CA VAL A 46 -2.78 -12.29 -3.04
C VAL A 46 -1.64 -11.87 -2.14
N THR A 47 -1.38 -10.56 -2.14
CA THR A 47 -0.62 -9.88 -1.08
C THR A 47 -1.63 -9.16 -0.18
N MET A 48 -1.33 -9.10 1.12
CA MET A 48 -2.22 -8.46 2.08
C MET A 48 -1.46 -7.91 3.29
N ALA A 49 -1.99 -6.84 3.89
CA ALA A 49 -1.50 -6.29 5.15
C ALA A 49 -2.56 -6.16 6.27
N PRO A 50 -3.12 -7.29 6.78
CA PRO A 50 -4.23 -7.28 7.72
C PRO A 50 -3.86 -6.83 9.14
N ASP A 51 -2.58 -6.93 9.52
CA ASP A 51 -2.06 -6.73 10.88
C ASP A 51 -0.89 -5.72 10.92
N GLY A 52 -0.74 -4.87 9.90
CA GLY A 52 0.33 -3.87 9.84
C GLY A 52 1.65 -4.38 9.25
N HIS A 53 1.69 -5.64 8.81
CA HIS A 53 2.81 -6.24 8.07
C HIS A 53 2.37 -6.66 6.68
N ILE A 54 3.26 -6.61 5.70
CA ILE A 54 2.98 -7.08 4.34
C ILE A 54 3.22 -8.59 4.30
N TRP A 55 2.21 -9.35 3.92
CA TRP A 55 2.31 -10.81 3.79
C TRP A 55 2.35 -11.21 2.33
N CYS A 56 3.51 -11.71 1.91
CA CYS A 56 3.73 -12.27 0.59
C CYS A 56 3.65 -13.79 0.69
N HIS A 57 2.76 -14.39 -0.09
CA HIS A 57 2.67 -15.84 -0.12
C HIS A 57 3.98 -16.48 -0.65
N PRO A 58 4.51 -17.57 -0.04
CA PRO A 58 5.78 -18.19 -0.46
C PRO A 58 5.84 -18.67 -1.91
N ASN A 59 4.70 -19.10 -2.44
CA ASN A 59 4.54 -19.51 -3.84
C ASN A 59 3.95 -18.40 -4.73
N GLY A 60 3.88 -17.17 -4.22
CA GLY A 60 3.40 -16.01 -4.95
C GLY A 60 4.52 -15.34 -5.76
N PHE A 61 4.15 -14.30 -6.49
CA PHE A 61 5.09 -13.54 -7.34
C PHE A 61 5.42 -12.16 -6.78
N ASP A 62 4.76 -11.77 -5.69
CA ASP A 62 4.77 -10.39 -5.21
C ASP A 62 5.89 -10.10 -4.19
N TRP A 63 6.62 -11.12 -3.71
CA TRP A 63 7.74 -10.89 -2.80
C TRP A 63 8.94 -10.28 -3.54
N CYS A 64 9.51 -9.22 -2.97
CA CYS A 64 10.73 -8.60 -3.48
C CYS A 64 11.74 -8.33 -2.34
N ALA A 65 13.03 -8.35 -2.67
CA ALA A 65 14.10 -7.95 -1.76
C ALA A 65 14.09 -6.44 -1.46
N ASP A 66 13.69 -5.60 -2.43
CA ASP A 66 13.56 -4.15 -2.30
C ASP A 66 12.52 -3.60 -3.30
N TYR A 67 11.31 -3.31 -2.84
CA TYR A 67 10.23 -2.81 -3.69
C TYR A 67 10.55 -1.45 -4.32
N ALA A 68 11.42 -0.64 -3.71
CA ALA A 68 11.78 0.67 -4.26
C ALA A 68 12.62 0.56 -5.55
N ALA A 69 13.30 -0.58 -5.77
CA ALA A 69 14.08 -0.86 -6.97
C ALA A 69 13.26 -1.51 -8.10
N GLU A 70 12.01 -1.89 -7.83
CA GLU A 70 11.16 -2.58 -8.79
C GLU A 70 10.49 -1.63 -9.80
N PRO A 71 9.94 -2.16 -10.92
CA PRO A 71 9.15 -1.37 -11.84
C PRO A 71 7.99 -0.64 -11.16
N LEU A 72 7.56 0.49 -11.77
CA LEU A 72 6.52 1.35 -11.21
C LEU A 72 5.24 0.61 -10.78
N GLY A 73 4.86 -0.44 -11.50
CA GLY A 73 3.71 -1.28 -11.15
C GLY A 73 3.83 -1.90 -9.75
N MET A 74 5.00 -2.48 -9.45
CA MET A 74 5.32 -3.11 -8.16
C MET A 74 5.51 -2.07 -7.05
N ARG A 75 6.19 -0.96 -7.34
CA ARG A 75 6.30 0.16 -6.40
C ARG A 75 4.92 0.68 -5.99
N ALA A 76 4.00 0.83 -6.95
CA ALA A 76 2.64 1.27 -6.67
C ALA A 76 1.79 0.21 -5.96
N HIS A 77 2.03 -1.08 -6.21
CA HIS A 77 1.42 -2.17 -5.44
C HIS A 77 1.90 -2.15 -3.98
N PHE A 78 3.21 -1.95 -3.74
CA PHE A 78 3.75 -1.74 -2.41
C PHE A 78 3.09 -0.54 -1.72
N VAL A 79 2.94 0.61 -2.41
CA VAL A 79 2.20 1.77 -1.87
C VAL A 79 0.75 1.41 -1.49
N HIS A 80 0.05 0.63 -2.30
CA HIS A 80 -1.30 0.13 -1.98
C HIS A 80 -1.30 -0.63 -0.65
N GLU A 81 -0.39 -1.59 -0.49
CA GLU A 81 -0.29 -2.36 0.76
C GLU A 81 0.12 -1.49 1.96
N MET A 82 0.95 -0.46 1.75
CA MET A 82 1.29 0.49 2.81
C MET A 82 0.10 1.35 3.25
N VAL A 83 -0.91 1.57 2.41
CA VAL A 83 -2.16 2.18 2.87
C VAL A 83 -2.90 1.27 3.85
N HIS A 84 -2.88 -0.04 3.63
CA HIS A 84 -3.46 -0.99 4.58
C HIS A 84 -2.70 -1.02 5.90
N VAL A 85 -1.36 -0.98 5.84
CA VAL A 85 -0.51 -0.79 7.03
C VAL A 85 -0.90 0.47 7.79
N TRP A 86 -0.99 1.61 7.10
CA TRP A 86 -1.41 2.87 7.70
C TRP A 86 -2.81 2.74 8.34
N GLN A 87 -3.77 2.14 7.64
CA GLN A 87 -5.12 1.91 8.18
C GLN A 87 -5.08 1.13 9.51
N VAL A 88 -4.24 0.09 9.60
CA VAL A 88 -4.04 -0.66 10.85
C VAL A 88 -3.40 0.21 11.94
N GLN A 89 -2.38 1.02 11.61
CA GLN A 89 -1.77 1.96 12.56
C GLN A 89 -2.76 3.01 13.09
N GLN A 90 -3.77 3.39 12.28
CA GLN A 90 -4.89 4.24 12.71
C GLN A 90 -5.98 3.49 13.51
N GLY A 91 -5.73 2.25 13.91
CA GLY A 91 -6.63 1.43 14.71
C GLY A 91 -7.73 0.72 13.92
N ARG A 92 -7.67 0.66 12.58
CA ARG A 92 -8.66 -0.08 11.78
C ARG A 92 -8.35 -1.58 11.81
N ASN A 93 -9.37 -2.38 12.11
CA ASN A 93 -9.27 -3.83 12.01
C ASN A 93 -9.66 -4.31 10.61
N LEU A 94 -8.66 -4.51 9.74
CA LEU A 94 -8.89 -4.88 8.34
C LEU A 94 -9.49 -6.28 8.15
N ILE A 95 -9.34 -7.18 9.13
CA ILE A 95 -9.96 -8.52 9.11
C ILE A 95 -11.49 -8.39 9.16
N ILE A 96 -12.00 -7.38 9.87
CA ILE A 96 -13.44 -7.13 10.02
C ILE A 96 -13.94 -6.11 8.99
N THR A 97 -13.15 -5.09 8.67
CA THR A 97 -13.60 -3.97 7.82
C THR A 97 -13.42 -4.19 6.32
N ARG A 98 -12.73 -5.27 5.90
CA ARG A 98 -12.60 -5.64 4.48
C ARG A 98 -13.76 -6.57 4.09
N PRO A 99 -14.80 -6.08 3.38
CA PRO A 99 -15.91 -6.94 2.99
C PRO A 99 -15.42 -8.01 1.98
N PRO A 100 -16.04 -9.21 1.94
CA PRO A 100 -15.63 -10.29 1.06
C PRO A 100 -15.73 -9.97 -0.44
N LEU A 101 -16.47 -8.91 -0.81
CA LEU A 101 -16.61 -8.39 -2.18
C LEU A 101 -16.04 -6.97 -2.28
N ALA A 102 -14.87 -6.72 -1.68
CA ALA A 102 -14.25 -5.41 -1.67
C ALA A 102 -14.12 -4.83 -3.08
N ARG A 103 -14.57 -3.58 -3.24
CA ARG A 103 -14.62 -2.90 -4.55
C ARG A 103 -13.33 -2.13 -4.76
N TYR A 104 -12.59 -2.52 -5.80
CA TYR A 104 -11.37 -1.84 -6.24
C TYR A 104 -11.67 -0.61 -7.11
N GLY A 105 -12.76 -0.67 -7.89
CA GLY A 105 -13.20 0.46 -8.71
C GLY A 105 -13.68 1.64 -7.87
N TYR A 106 -13.19 2.84 -8.17
CA TYR A 106 -13.60 4.09 -7.56
C TYR A 106 -13.80 5.18 -8.62
N VAL A 107 -14.56 6.21 -8.25
CA VAL A 107 -14.67 7.47 -8.99
C VAL A 107 -14.42 8.57 -7.98
N LEU A 108 -13.51 9.49 -8.31
CA LEU A 108 -13.29 10.67 -7.48
C LEU A 108 -14.53 11.56 -7.57
N ALA A 109 -15.29 11.62 -6.48
CA ALA A 109 -16.46 12.46 -6.38
C ALA A 109 -16.10 13.80 -5.72
N LEU A 110 -16.52 14.90 -6.33
CA LEU A 110 -16.29 16.24 -5.80
C LEU A 110 -16.86 16.36 -4.37
N GLY A 111 -16.05 16.88 -3.45
CA GLY A 111 -16.44 17.05 -2.05
C GLY A 111 -16.56 15.77 -1.23
N LYS A 112 -16.32 14.59 -1.83
CA LYS A 112 -16.28 13.33 -1.06
C LYS A 112 -14.91 13.19 -0.38
N PRO A 113 -14.83 13.21 0.95
CA PRO A 113 -13.55 13.09 1.66
C PRO A 113 -13.00 11.66 1.55
N PHE A 114 -11.67 11.53 1.64
CA PHE A 114 -10.95 10.26 1.54
C PHE A 114 -11.47 9.17 2.50
N SER A 115 -11.82 9.56 3.73
CA SER A 115 -12.35 8.66 4.75
C SER A 115 -13.69 8.00 4.38
N ARG A 116 -14.43 8.54 3.40
CA ARG A 116 -15.69 7.98 2.90
C ARG A 116 -15.52 7.02 1.71
N TYR A 117 -14.30 6.76 1.27
CA TYR A 117 -14.00 5.68 0.34
C TYR A 117 -13.78 4.38 1.11
N GLY A 118 -14.11 3.25 0.48
CA GLY A 118 -13.84 1.93 1.05
C GLY A 118 -12.34 1.68 1.25
N VAL A 119 -12.00 0.72 2.11
CA VAL A 119 -10.62 0.36 2.46
C VAL A 119 -9.73 0.12 1.23
N GLU A 120 -10.20 -0.67 0.26
CA GLU A 120 -9.49 -0.90 -1.01
C GLU A 120 -9.45 0.33 -1.90
N GLN A 121 -10.54 1.10 -1.93
CA GLN A 121 -10.60 2.31 -2.75
C GLN A 121 -9.60 3.35 -2.27
N GLN A 122 -9.45 3.51 -0.96
CA GLN A 122 -8.41 4.36 -0.37
C GLN A 122 -7.02 3.93 -0.82
N ALA A 123 -6.73 2.63 -0.80
CA ALA A 123 -5.45 2.08 -1.24
C ALA A 123 -5.22 2.29 -2.74
N CYS A 124 -6.22 2.02 -3.58
CA CYS A 124 -6.16 2.29 -5.02
C CYS A 124 -5.97 3.77 -5.34
N ILE A 125 -6.67 4.68 -4.64
CA ILE A 125 -6.56 6.14 -4.83
C ILE A 125 -5.12 6.61 -4.60
N VAL A 126 -4.47 6.16 -3.53
CA VAL A 126 -3.09 6.56 -3.20
C VAL A 126 -2.09 5.94 -4.18
N ALA A 127 -2.24 4.66 -4.51
CA ALA A 127 -1.37 4.00 -5.49
C ALA A 127 -1.47 4.64 -6.88
N ASP A 128 -2.66 5.08 -7.27
CA ASP A 128 -2.91 5.77 -8.53
C ASP A 128 -2.39 7.20 -8.57
N ALA A 129 -2.47 7.93 -7.45
CA ALA A 129 -1.81 9.22 -7.30
C ALA A 129 -0.30 9.08 -7.41
N TYR A 130 0.27 8.08 -6.73
CA TYR A 130 1.69 7.75 -6.82
C TYR A 130 2.12 7.45 -8.26
N ARG A 131 1.40 6.59 -8.98
CA ARG A 131 1.69 6.29 -10.40
C ARG A 131 1.73 7.54 -11.27
N ARG A 132 0.81 8.49 -11.06
CA ARG A 132 0.75 9.74 -11.82
C ARG A 132 1.91 10.65 -11.51
N ARG A 133 2.22 10.82 -10.22
CA ARG A 133 3.38 11.58 -9.75
C ARG A 133 4.68 11.06 -10.37
N GLU A 134 4.93 9.75 -10.30
CA GLU A 134 6.16 9.14 -10.84
C GLU A 134 6.24 9.18 -12.38
N ARG A 135 5.11 9.36 -13.07
CA ARG A 135 5.07 9.56 -14.53
C ARG A 135 5.19 11.04 -14.95
N GLY A 136 5.21 11.97 -14.00
CA GLY A 136 5.15 13.40 -14.28
C GLY A 136 3.78 13.89 -14.79
N ASP A 137 2.71 13.12 -14.57
CA ASP A 137 1.34 13.49 -14.95
C ASP A 137 0.73 14.43 -13.89
N ILE A 138 1.20 15.68 -13.87
CA ILE A 138 0.75 16.70 -12.91
C ILE A 138 -0.75 16.99 -13.11
N ALA A 139 -1.20 17.13 -14.36
CA ALA A 139 -2.60 17.41 -14.67
C ALA A 139 -3.54 16.32 -14.14
N GLY A 140 -3.16 15.04 -14.27
CA GLY A 140 -3.91 13.92 -13.72
C GLY A 140 -3.82 13.79 -12.20
N LEU A 141 -2.82 14.40 -11.55
CA LEU A 141 -2.63 14.37 -10.10
C LEU A 141 -3.47 15.43 -9.37
N VAL A 142 -3.79 16.56 -10.01
CA VAL A 142 -4.59 17.65 -9.42
C VAL A 142 -5.87 17.17 -8.70
N PRO A 143 -6.70 16.27 -9.27
CA PRO A 143 -7.89 15.78 -8.59
C PRO A 143 -7.64 15.02 -7.28
N TYR A 144 -6.42 14.49 -7.09
CA TYR A 144 -6.02 13.72 -5.91
C TYR A 144 -5.50 14.62 -4.79
N GLY A 145 -4.80 15.72 -5.11
CA GLY A 145 -4.22 16.62 -4.11
C GLY A 145 -5.25 17.17 -3.11
N ALA A 146 -6.48 17.40 -3.56
CA ALA A 146 -7.57 17.90 -2.70
C ALA A 146 -8.14 16.87 -1.72
N ILE A 147 -7.85 15.57 -1.89
CA ILE A 147 -8.44 14.49 -1.09
C ILE A 147 -7.43 13.69 -0.30
N LEU A 148 -6.17 13.60 -0.74
CA LEU A 148 -5.18 12.76 -0.09
C LEU A 148 -4.85 13.32 1.30
N PRO A 149 -4.90 12.50 2.36
CA PRO A 149 -4.67 12.96 3.73
C PRO A 149 -3.18 12.98 4.11
N PHE A 150 -2.28 12.79 3.15
CA PHE A 150 -0.85 12.55 3.39
C PHE A 150 -0.02 13.60 2.68
N GLY A 151 1.04 14.08 3.32
CA GLY A 151 2.13 14.83 2.70
C GLY A 151 1.73 16.01 1.80
N ASP A 152 2.74 16.56 1.11
CA ASP A 152 2.54 17.45 -0.02
C ASP A 152 2.87 16.66 -1.30
N TRP A 153 1.89 16.52 -2.19
CA TRP A 153 2.01 15.73 -3.41
C TRP A 153 2.54 16.55 -4.59
N GLY A 154 2.92 17.82 -4.37
CA GLY A 154 3.46 18.71 -5.41
C GLY A 154 2.45 19.04 -6.49
N ALA A 155 1.16 19.11 -6.12
CA ALA A 155 0.06 19.55 -6.98
C ALA A 155 -0.16 21.06 -6.88
#